data_AF-A0A933QL71-F1
#
_entry.id   AF-A0A933QL71-F1
#
_cell.length_a   1.000
_cell.length_b   1.000
_cell.length_c   1.000
_cell.angle_alpha   90.00
_cell.angle_beta   90.00
_cell.angle_gamma   90.00
#
_symmetry.space_group_name_H-M   'P 1'
#
loop_
_entity.id
_entity.type
_entity.pdbx_description
1 polymer ?
#
loop_
_entity_poly.entity_id
_entity_poly.type
_entity_poly.pdbx_seq_one_letter_code
_entity_poly.pdbx_strand_id
1 'polypeptide(L)'
;KMDSSGQPIDDEIESFKAIHVKAGDHVFIPSGTGHLVANIGNTWLVTIDDGPVNFAEVDPASLPGHADYEPIKKLHGFAYYVVQEKGQQKLIRNQNYKSVPEAKIENISRGV
;
A
#
# COMPACT_ATOMS: atom_id res chain seq x y z
N LYS A 1 -1.97 -6.80 11.59
CA LYS A 1 -1.96 -7.82 12.66
C LYS A 1 -3.31 -8.51 12.69
N MET A 2 -3.38 -9.69 13.30
CA MET A 2 -4.64 -10.42 13.50
C MET A 2 -5.03 -10.40 14.97
N ASP A 3 -6.33 -10.44 15.25
CA ASP A 3 -6.86 -10.67 16.60
C ASP A 3 -6.82 -12.17 16.99
N SER A 4 -7.31 -12.49 18.19
CA SER A 4 -7.36 -13.87 18.69
C SER A 4 -8.30 -14.79 17.92
N SER A 5 -9.19 -14.25 17.08
CA SER A 5 -10.09 -14.99 16.19
C SER A 5 -9.52 -15.16 14.77
N GLY A 6 -8.34 -14.59 14.49
CA GLY A 6 -7.70 -14.63 13.17
C GLY A 6 -8.21 -13.56 12.20
N GLN A 7 -8.94 -12.55 12.71
CA GLN A 7 -9.47 -11.46 11.89
C GLN A 7 -8.46 -10.29 11.84
N PRO A 8 -8.28 -9.59 10.70
CA PRO A 8 -7.40 -8.43 10.63
C PRO A 8 -7.84 -7.31 11.58
N ILE A 9 -6.88 -6.70 12.27
CA ILE A 9 -7.08 -5.48 13.04
C ILE A 9 -6.68 -4.29 12.15
N ASP A 10 -7.66 -3.53 11.67
CA ASP A 10 -7.49 -2.46 10.67
C ASP A 10 -6.36 -1.48 11.03
N ASP A 11 -6.29 -1.04 12.29
CA ASP A 11 -5.45 0.05 12.76
C ASP A 11 -4.11 -0.41 13.38
N GLU A 12 -3.78 -1.69 13.23
CA GLU A 12 -2.53 -2.29 13.71
C GLU A 12 -1.76 -3.01 12.61
N ILE A 13 -0.67 -2.38 12.17
CA ILE A 13 0.17 -2.86 11.07
C ILE A 13 1.34 -3.68 11.62
N GLU A 14 1.59 -4.83 11.01
CA GLU A 14 2.70 -5.73 11.37
C GLU A 14 3.98 -5.38 10.62
N SER A 15 3.86 -5.13 9.32
CA SER A 15 4.96 -4.70 8.45
C SER A 15 4.51 -3.58 7.53
N PHE A 16 5.39 -2.61 7.28
CA PHE A 16 5.14 -1.51 6.34
C PHE A 16 6.37 -1.31 5.45
N LYS A 17 6.14 -1.08 4.15
CA LYS A 17 7.19 -0.73 3.18
C LYS A 17 6.75 0.48 2.37
N ALA A 18 7.62 1.47 2.27
CA ALA A 18 7.52 2.55 1.28
C ALA A 18 8.65 2.38 0.28
N ILE A 19 8.30 2.04 -0.96
CA ILE A 19 9.28 1.67 -1.98
C ILE A 19 9.26 2.74 -3.07
N HIS A 20 10.40 3.39 -3.28
CA HIS A 20 10.63 4.18 -4.48
C HIS A 20 10.77 3.27 -5.69
N VAL A 21 9.97 3.59 -6.71
CA VAL A 21 9.93 2.85 -7.98
C VAL A 21 10.21 3.80 -9.14
N LYS A 22 10.79 3.25 -10.20
CA LYS A 22 10.95 3.90 -11.51
C LYS A 22 10.58 2.92 -12.62
N ALA A 23 10.54 3.44 -13.85
CA ALA A 23 10.28 2.61 -15.03
C ALA A 23 11.23 1.39 -15.09
N GLY A 24 10.64 0.22 -15.35
CA GLY A 24 11.32 -1.07 -15.42
C GLY A 24 11.56 -1.75 -14.07
N ASP A 25 11.14 -1.16 -12.95
CA ASP A 25 11.15 -1.86 -11.67
C ASP A 25 9.93 -2.79 -11.52
N HIS A 26 10.10 -3.86 -10.74
CA HIS A 26 9.05 -4.81 -10.39
C HIS A 26 8.90 -4.87 -8.87
N VAL A 27 7.68 -4.85 -8.37
CA VAL A 27 7.36 -4.94 -6.94
C VAL A 27 6.50 -6.17 -6.71
N PHE A 28 6.98 -7.08 -5.87
CA PHE A 28 6.17 -8.20 -5.38
C PHE A 28 5.31 -7.74 -4.20
N ILE A 29 4.00 -7.99 -4.29
CA ILE A 29 3.02 -7.66 -3.25
C ILE A 29 2.58 -8.97 -2.58
N PRO A 30 2.98 -9.23 -1.32
CA PRO A 30 2.59 -10.45 -0.64
C PRO A 30 1.08 -10.52 -0.39
N SER A 31 0.54 -11.74 -0.35
CA SER A 31 -0.86 -11.98 0.03
C SER A 31 -1.18 -11.35 1.40
N GLY A 32 -2.39 -10.79 1.53
CA GLY A 32 -2.83 -10.08 2.74
C GLY A 32 -2.27 -8.66 2.90
N THR A 33 -1.52 -8.15 1.90
CA THR A 33 -0.95 -6.79 1.95
C THR A 33 -1.85 -5.80 1.20
N GLY A 34 -2.44 -4.86 1.94
CA GLY A 34 -3.00 -3.65 1.33
C GLY A 34 -1.88 -2.83 0.69
N HIS A 35 -2.08 -2.37 -0.54
CA HIS A 35 -1.09 -1.60 -1.28
C HIS A 35 -1.73 -0.44 -2.03
N LEU A 36 -0.95 0.62 -2.25
CA LEU A 36 -1.28 1.72 -3.15
C LEU A 36 -0.03 2.15 -3.90
N VAL A 37 -0.25 2.91 -4.96
CA VAL A 37 0.83 3.57 -5.70
C VAL A 37 0.58 5.08 -5.66
N ALA A 38 1.62 5.84 -5.30
CA ALA A 38 1.56 7.29 -5.24
C ALA A 38 2.52 7.90 -6.28
N ASN A 39 2.00 8.76 -7.14
CA ASN A 39 2.83 9.51 -8.07
C ASN A 39 3.50 10.69 -7.34
N ILE A 40 4.83 10.60 -7.17
CA ILE A 40 5.66 11.64 -6.56
C ILE A 40 6.42 12.50 -7.58
N GLY A 41 6.18 12.25 -8.88
CA GLY A 41 6.84 12.94 -9.99
C GLY A 41 5.96 13.99 -10.66
N ASN A 42 6.54 14.69 -11.63
CA ASN A 42 5.87 15.76 -12.39
C ASN A 42 5.20 15.25 -13.67
N THR A 43 5.19 13.93 -13.90
CA THR A 43 4.65 13.28 -15.10
C THR A 43 3.85 12.03 -14.71
N TRP A 44 3.25 11.36 -15.67
CA TRP A 44 2.45 10.16 -15.44
C TRP A 44 3.27 9.02 -14.84
N LEU A 45 2.72 8.40 -13.79
CA LEU A 45 3.14 7.10 -13.32
C LEU A 45 2.25 6.04 -13.97
N VAL A 46 2.85 5.17 -14.78
CA VAL A 46 2.16 4.10 -15.50
C VAL A 46 2.64 2.77 -14.93
N THR A 47 1.69 1.93 -14.51
CA THR A 47 1.95 0.61 -13.92
C THR A 47 1.14 -0.45 -14.65
N ILE A 48 1.62 -1.69 -14.59
CA ILE A 48 0.89 -2.89 -15.01
C ILE A 48 0.81 -3.79 -13.79
N ASP A 49 -0.37 -4.34 -13.56
CA ASP A 49 -0.72 -5.24 -12.47
C ASP A 49 -1.11 -6.59 -13.08
N ASP A 50 -0.52 -7.69 -12.58
CA ASP A 50 -0.81 -9.08 -12.95
C ASP A 50 -1.54 -9.85 -11.83
N GLY A 51 -2.15 -9.11 -10.90
CA GLY A 51 -2.94 -9.61 -9.80
C GLY A 51 -4.14 -10.44 -10.29
N PRO A 52 -4.64 -11.34 -9.43
CA PRO A 52 -5.79 -12.15 -9.79
C PRO A 52 -6.98 -11.25 -10.15
N VAL A 53 -7.73 -11.64 -11.17
CA VAL A 53 -8.96 -10.96 -11.56
C VAL A 53 -10.01 -12.04 -11.81
N ASN A 54 -11.20 -11.90 -11.23
CA ASN A 54 -12.32 -12.77 -11.56
C ASN A 54 -13.10 -12.13 -12.70
N PHE A 55 -13.04 -12.77 -13.87
CA PHE A 55 -13.76 -12.34 -15.07
C PHE A 55 -15.24 -12.75 -15.08
N ALA A 56 -15.73 -13.45 -14.05
CA ALA A 56 -17.07 -14.04 -14.02
C ALA A 56 -18.12 -13.22 -13.22
N GLU A 57 -17.72 -12.17 -12.48
CA GLU A 57 -18.66 -11.37 -11.67
C GLU A 57 -18.92 -9.98 -12.27
N VAL A 58 -20.16 -9.50 -12.07
CA VAL A 58 -20.67 -8.21 -12.56
C VAL A 58 -20.00 -7.02 -11.85
N ASP A 59 -19.24 -7.26 -10.80
CA ASP A 59 -18.36 -6.30 -10.14
C ASP A 59 -17.01 -6.95 -9.77
N PRO A 60 -16.01 -6.93 -10.67
CA PRO A 60 -14.72 -7.60 -10.46
C PRO A 60 -13.91 -7.03 -9.29
N ALA A 61 -14.30 -5.85 -8.76
CA ALA A 61 -13.71 -5.26 -7.56
C ALA A 61 -14.31 -5.79 -6.25
N SER A 62 -15.37 -6.59 -6.31
CA SER A 62 -16.14 -7.07 -5.15
C SER A 62 -15.84 -8.52 -4.74
N LEU A 63 -14.76 -9.12 -5.25
CA LEU A 63 -14.39 -10.48 -4.84
C LEU A 63 -13.96 -10.50 -3.36
N PRO A 64 -14.23 -11.59 -2.63
CA PRO A 64 -13.64 -11.82 -1.32
C PRO A 64 -12.11 -11.80 -1.45
N GLY A 65 -11.47 -10.72 -0.98
CA GLY A 65 -10.01 -10.54 -1.05
C GLY A 65 -9.50 -9.66 -2.21
N HIS A 66 -10.37 -9.19 -3.11
CA HIS A 66 -10.03 -8.08 -4.01
C HIS A 66 -10.67 -6.79 -3.50
N ALA A 67 -9.82 -5.80 -3.27
CA ALA A 67 -10.20 -4.40 -3.08
C ALA A 67 -11.17 -4.10 -1.92
N ASP A 68 -10.90 -4.62 -0.71
CA ASP A 68 -11.57 -4.12 0.50
C ASP A 68 -11.05 -2.71 0.88
N TYR A 69 -11.84 -1.70 0.51
CA TYR A 69 -11.54 -0.30 0.80
C TYR A 69 -12.09 0.18 2.14
N GLU A 70 -12.92 -0.59 2.85
CA GLU A 70 -13.62 -0.11 4.05
C GLU A 70 -12.64 0.27 5.18
N PRO A 71 -11.61 -0.53 5.50
CA PRO A 71 -10.60 -0.14 6.48
C PRO A 71 -9.90 1.17 6.10
N ILE A 72 -9.61 1.36 4.81
CA ILE A 72 -8.92 2.56 4.30
C ILE A 72 -9.83 3.79 4.41
N LYS A 73 -11.12 3.66 4.07
CA LYS A 73 -12.11 4.73 4.23
C LYS A 73 -12.26 5.13 5.70
N LYS A 74 -12.41 4.15 6.59
CA LYS A 74 -12.56 4.36 8.05
C LYS A 74 -11.34 5.02 8.68
N LEU A 75 -10.13 4.66 8.23
CA LEU A 75 -8.86 5.21 8.75
C LEU A 75 -8.37 6.44 7.99
N HIS A 76 -9.14 6.89 7.00
CA HIS A 76 -8.87 8.05 6.16
C HIS A 76 -7.53 7.94 5.39
N GLY A 77 -7.16 6.72 5.00
CA GLY A 77 -5.94 6.43 4.25
C GLY A 77 -5.08 5.33 4.86
N PHE A 78 -3.88 5.20 4.31
CA PHE A 78 -2.88 4.21 4.74
C PHE A 78 -2.12 4.69 5.99
N ALA A 79 -1.27 3.82 6.53
CA ALA A 79 -0.52 4.06 7.76
C ALA A 79 0.45 5.26 7.70
N TYR A 80 0.86 5.65 6.50
CA TYR A 80 1.68 6.84 6.24
C TYR A 80 1.15 7.60 5.02
N TYR A 81 1.25 8.93 5.08
CA TYR A 81 1.11 9.82 3.94
C TYR A 81 2.49 10.15 3.38
N VAL A 82 2.62 10.18 2.05
CA VAL A 82 3.78 10.79 1.40
C VAL A 82 3.46 12.25 1.12
N VAL A 83 4.31 13.15 1.61
CA VAL A 83 4.22 14.59 1.36
C VAL A 83 5.51 15.09 0.74
N GLN A 84 5.41 16.16 -0.04
CA GLN A 84 6.57 16.85 -0.58
C GLN A 84 6.78 18.15 0.20
N GLU A 85 7.88 18.24 0.94
CA GLU A 85 8.30 19.42 1.68
C GLU A 85 9.65 19.89 1.15
N LYS A 86 9.74 21.14 0.67
CA LYS A 86 10.99 21.73 0.17
C LYS A 86 11.71 20.86 -0.90
N GLY A 87 10.93 20.21 -1.75
CA GLY A 87 11.44 19.34 -2.82
C GLY A 87 11.84 17.93 -2.38
N GLN A 88 11.72 17.59 -1.10
CA GLN A 88 12.02 16.26 -0.56
C GLN A 88 10.74 15.51 -0.19
N GLN A 89 10.70 14.20 -0.50
CA GLN A 89 9.62 13.33 -0.06
C GLN A 89 9.81 12.96 1.40
N LYS A 90 8.73 13.05 2.17
CA LYS A 90 8.68 12.68 3.59
C LYS A 90 7.46 11.81 3.85
N LEU A 91 7.64 10.83 4.73
CA LEU A 91 6.55 10.03 5.26
C LEU A 91 6.03 10.66 6.56
N ILE A 92 4.73 10.95 6.61
CA ILE A 92 4.04 11.43 7.81
C ILE A 92 3.11 10.32 8.29
N ARG A 93 3.24 9.91 9.56
CA ARG A 93 2.40 8.87 10.16
C ARG A 93 0.94 9.31 10.19
N ASN A 94 0.04 8.43 9.76
CA ASN A 94 -1.40 8.60 9.95
C ASN A 94 -1.77 8.30 11.41
N GLN A 95 -2.33 9.28 12.10
CA GLN A 95 -2.66 9.18 13.53
C GLN A 95 -3.87 8.27 13.82
N ASN A 96 -4.65 7.91 12.79
CA ASN A 96 -5.75 6.96 12.94
C ASN A 96 -5.28 5.51 13.17
N TYR A 97 -3.99 5.22 12.96
CA TYR A 97 -3.42 3.91 13.25
C TYR A 97 -2.86 3.86 14.67
N LYS A 98 -3.23 2.83 15.43
CA LYS A 98 -2.75 2.61 16.80
C LYS A 98 -1.30 2.15 16.83
N SER A 99 -0.94 1.18 15.98
CA SER A 99 0.39 0.56 15.96
C SER A 99 0.87 0.43 14.52
N VAL A 100 2.04 1.01 14.24
CA VAL A 100 2.68 0.94 12.92
C VAL A 100 4.19 0.88 13.11
N PRO A 101 4.93 0.01 12.38
CA PRO A 101 6.39 0.02 12.38
C PRO A 101 6.96 1.34 11.86
N GLU A 102 8.18 1.70 12.29
CA GLU A 102 8.88 2.85 11.71
C GLU A 102 9.11 2.62 10.21
N ALA A 103 8.78 3.62 9.40
CA ALA A 103 8.91 3.56 7.96
C ALA A 103 10.06 4.43 7.45
N LYS A 104 10.76 3.91 6.45
CA LYS A 104 11.72 4.66 5.63
C LYS A 104 11.40 4.40 4.17
N ILE A 105 11.80 5.35 3.33
CA ILE A 105 11.71 5.17 1.88
C ILE A 105 12.89 4.30 1.46
N GLU A 106 12.60 3.16 0.86
CA GLU A 106 13.55 2.20 0.35
C GLU A 106 13.62 2.27 -1.18
N ASN A 107 14.80 2.01 -1.76
CA ASN A 107 14.93 1.83 -3.20
C ASN A 107 14.97 0.33 -3.52
N ILE A 108 14.48 -0.05 -4.70
CA ILE A 108 14.63 -1.44 -5.15
C ILE A 108 16.10 -1.73 -5.44
N SER A 109 16.67 -2.63 -4.64
CA SER A 109 18.01 -3.19 -4.87
C SER A 109 17.98 -4.07 -6.11
N ARG A 110 18.55 -3.58 -7.22
CA ARG A 110 18.80 -4.42 -8.39
C ARG A 110 19.99 -5.32 -8.06
N GLY A 111 19.75 -6.62 -7.90
CA GLY A 111 20.84 -7.60 -7.89
C GLY A 111 21.60 -7.49 -9.22
N VAL A 112 22.92 -7.41 -9.13
CA VAL A 112 23.83 -7.47 -10.29
C VAL A 112 23.86 -8.91 -10.80
#